data_AF-A0A6B0CIU2-F1
#
_entry.id   AF-A0A6B0CIU2-F1
#
_cell.length_a   1.000
_cell.length_b   1.000
_cell.length_c   1.000
_cell.angle_alpha   90.00
_cell.angle_beta   90.00
_cell.angle_gamma   90.00
#
_symmetry.space_group_name_H-M   'P 1'
#
loop_
_entity.id
_entity.type
_entity.pdbx_description
1 polymer ?
#
loop_
_entity_poly.entity_id
_entity_poly.type
_entity_poly.pdbx_seq_one_letter_code
_entity_poly.pdbx_strand_id
1 'polypeptide(L)' 'MMKRLNKLVLGISFLMLAISITAGCGIGKEAEIKKSFEKTLSMYPIKNLEDLYDKEGYRDDQFDKNDKGTWIINSEMV' A
#
# COMPACT_ATOMS: atom_id res chain seq x y z
N MET A 1 41.60 23.92 -15.57
CA MET A 1 40.26 24.16 -14.98
C MET A 1 39.24 23.06 -15.34
N MET A 2 39.18 22.59 -16.60
CA MET A 2 38.27 21.51 -17.06
C MET A 2 38.42 20.15 -16.32
N LYS A 3 39.63 19.74 -15.91
CA LYS A 3 39.84 18.44 -15.22
C LYS A 3 39.12 18.32 -13.87
N ARG A 4 38.97 19.42 -13.12
CA ARG A 4 38.23 19.43 -11.84
C ARG A 4 36.71 19.42 -12.07
N LEU A 5 36.24 20.12 -13.10
CA LEU A 5 34.83 20.17 -13.47
C LEU A 5 34.33 18.80 -13.96
N ASN A 6 35.09 18.11 -14.82
CA ASN A 6 34.73 16.78 -15.30
C ASN A 6 34.68 15.74 -14.15
N LYS A 7 35.57 15.88 -13.14
CA LYS A 7 35.57 15.00 -11.95
C LYS A 7 34.35 15.24 -11.05
N LEU A 8 33.88 16.49 -10.95
CA LEU A 8 32.64 16.84 -10.24
C LEU A 8 31.40 16.33 -11.00
N VAL A 9 31.35 16.52 -12.32
CA VAL A 9 30.25 16.03 -13.17
C VAL A 9 30.14 14.50 -13.13
N LEU A 10 31.27 13.79 -13.20
CA LEU A 10 31.32 12.34 -12.99
C LEU A 10 30.82 11.94 -11.60
N GLY A 11 31.21 12.67 -10.55
CA GLY A 11 30.75 12.40 -9.19
C GLY A 11 29.24 12.58 -9.03
N ILE A 12 28.66 13.64 -9.61
CA ILE A 12 27.22 13.90 -9.59
C ILE A 12 26.46 12.84 -10.41
N SER A 13 26.97 12.46 -11.57
CA SER A 13 26.39 11.38 -12.40
C SER A 13 26.38 10.04 -11.66
N PHE A 14 27.47 9.72 -10.96
CA PHE A 14 27.56 8.49 -10.17
C PHE A 14 26.59 8.50 -8.97
N LEU A 15 26.44 9.66 -8.32
CA LEU A 15 25.47 9.86 -7.23
C LEU A 15 24.02 9.66 -7.71
N MET A 16 23.68 10.21 -8.88
CA MET A 16 22.34 10.04 -9.49
C MET A 16 22.06 8.58 -9.84
N LEU A 17 23.05 7.85 -10.37
CA LEU A 17 22.94 6.41 -10.64
C LEU A 17 22.74 5.61 -9.35
N ALA A 18 23.46 5.93 -8.28
CA ALA A 18 23.32 5.28 -6.99
C ALA A 18 21.91 5.47 -6.39
N ILE A 19 21.35 6.68 -6.46
CA ILE A 19 19.99 6.98 -5.97
C ILE A 19 18.93 6.25 -6.82
N SER A 20 19.15 6.14 -8.13
CA SER A 20 18.23 5.44 -9.04
C SER A 20 18.12 3.95 -8.74
N ILE A 21 19.24 3.32 -8.36
CA ILE A 21 19.30 1.88 -8.01
C ILE A 21 18.62 1.64 -6.65
N THR A 22 18.81 2.54 -5.67
CA THR A 22 18.19 2.38 -4.34
C THR A 22 16.69 2.67 -4.34
N ALA A 23 16.21 3.60 -5.18
CA ALA A 23 14.78 3.89 -5.33
C ALA A 23 14.01 2.81 -6.13
N GLY A 24 14.69 2.03 -6.98
CA GLY A 24 14.08 1.00 -7.83
C GLY A 24 13.87 -0.38 -7.18
N CYS A 25 14.30 -0.57 -5.93
CA CYS A 25 14.15 -1.86 -5.26
C CYS A 25 12.71 -2.04 -4.77
N GLY A 26 12.01 -3.06 -5.29
CA GLY A 26 10.59 -3.39 -5.07
C GLY A 26 10.17 -3.76 -3.63
N ILE A 27 10.90 -3.28 -2.62
CA ILE A 27 10.68 -3.46 -1.18
C ILE A 27 9.33 -2.88 -0.75
N GLY A 28 8.82 -1.87 -1.46
CA GLY A 28 7.54 -1.21 -1.13
C GLY A 28 6.30 -2.12 -1.25
N LYS A 29 6.29 -3.05 -2.20
CA LYS A 29 5.10 -3.87 -2.48
C LYS A 29 4.81 -4.89 -1.39
N GLU A 30 5.84 -5.54 -0.83
CA GLU A 30 5.64 -6.53 0.22
C GLU A 30 5.11 -5.88 1.52
N ALA A 31 5.65 -4.72 1.89
CA ALA A 31 5.20 -3.97 3.05
C ALA A 31 3.75 -3.46 2.87
N GLU A 32 3.41 -2.98 1.67
CA GLU A 32 2.06 -2.55 1.32
C GLU A 32 1.06 -3.72 1.37
N ILE A 33 1.45 -4.88 0.84
CA ILE A 33 0.64 -6.11 0.90
C ILE A 33 0.39 -6.51 2.35
N LYS A 34 1.45 -6.61 3.18
CA LYS A 34 1.31 -6.96 4.61
C LYS A 34 0.36 -6.01 5.34
N LYS A 35 0.52 -4.70 5.12
CA LYS A 35 -0.35 -3.68 5.72
C LYS A 35 -1.81 -3.82 5.28
N SER A 36 -2.06 -4.16 4.02
CA SER A 36 -3.42 -4.40 3.52
C SER A 36 -4.09 -5.61 4.18
N PHE A 37 -3.34 -6.70 4.39
CA PHE A 37 -3.82 -7.89 5.10
C PHE A 37 -4.05 -7.63 6.58
N GLU A 38 -3.15 -6.92 7.26
CA GLU A 38 -3.31 -6.53 8.66
C GLU A 38 -4.59 -5.71 8.90
N LYS A 39 -4.94 -4.82 7.96
CA LYS A 39 -6.20 -4.07 8.02
C LYS A 39 -7.41 -5.01 8.06
N THR A 40 -7.43 -6.03 7.22
CA THR A 40 -8.52 -7.02 7.20
C THR A 40 -8.52 -7.91 8.43
N LEU A 41 -7.35 -8.42 8.82
CA LEU A 41 -7.20 -9.37 9.93
C LEU A 41 -7.45 -8.73 11.31
N SER A 42 -7.15 -7.45 11.47
CA SER A 42 -7.37 -6.72 12.73
C SER A 42 -8.84 -6.58 13.12
N MET A 43 -9.77 -6.83 12.20
CA MET A 43 -11.20 -6.85 12.49
C MET A 43 -11.65 -8.09 13.25
N TYR A 44 -10.90 -9.20 13.17
CA TYR A 44 -11.27 -10.44 13.83
C TYR A 44 -10.86 -10.45 15.31
N PRO A 45 -11.66 -11.08 16.18
CA PRO A 45 -12.95 -11.69 15.91
C PRO A 45 -14.09 -10.66 15.92
N ILE A 46 -14.98 -10.72 14.93
CA ILE A 46 -16.29 -10.06 14.99
C ILE A 46 -17.27 -11.09 15.57
N LYS A 47 -17.49 -11.01 16.89
CA LYS A 47 -18.32 -11.99 17.60
C LYS A 47 -19.82 -11.81 17.30
N ASN A 48 -20.25 -10.56 17.17
CA ASN A 48 -21.62 -10.21 16.81
C ASN A 48 -21.65 -9.65 15.40
N LEU A 49 -22.39 -10.31 14.50
CA LEU A 49 -22.49 -9.87 13.10
C LEU A 49 -23.28 -8.55 12.96
N GLU A 50 -24.12 -8.19 13.93
CA GLU A 50 -24.83 -6.91 13.91
C GLU A 50 -23.88 -5.71 14.04
N ASP A 51 -22.70 -5.91 14.65
CA ASP A 51 -21.66 -4.88 14.75
C ASP A 51 -21.15 -4.43 13.35
N LEU A 52 -21.43 -5.20 12.29
CA LEU A 52 -21.10 -4.83 10.90
C LEU A 52 -22.00 -3.73 10.34
N TYR A 53 -23.23 -3.55 10.87
CA TYR A 53 -24.12 -2.48 10.40
C TYR A 53 -23.55 -1.08 10.67
N ASP A 54 -22.75 -0.94 11.74
CA ASP A 54 -22.12 0.31 12.13
C ASP A 54 -20.68 0.45 11.58
N LYS A 55 -20.17 -0.55 10.85
CA LYS A 55 -18.81 -0.55 10.30
C LYS A 55 -18.80 -0.07 8.85
N GLU A 56 -18.07 1.02 8.61
CA GLU A 56 -17.78 1.51 7.28
C GLU A 56 -16.54 0.83 6.68
N GLY A 57 -16.71 0.27 5.48
CA GLY A 57 -15.64 -0.36 4.70
C GLY A 57 -14.88 0.61 3.79
N TYR A 58 -14.08 0.07 2.89
CA TYR A 58 -13.53 0.85 1.78
C TYR A 58 -14.65 1.21 0.80
N ARG A 59 -14.61 2.43 0.27
CA ARG A 59 -15.58 2.95 -0.71
C ARG A 59 -14.83 3.53 -1.90
N ASP A 60 -15.21 3.11 -3.09
CA ASP A 60 -14.72 3.63 -4.36
C ASP A 60 -15.83 4.39 -5.11
N ASP A 61 -15.57 4.71 -6.38
CA ASP A 61 -16.49 5.47 -7.24
C ASP A 61 -17.70 4.67 -7.73
N GLN A 62 -17.77 3.37 -7.43
CA GLN A 62 -18.92 2.53 -7.76
C GLN A 62 -20.04 2.62 -6.72
N PHE A 63 -19.78 3.23 -5.56
CA PHE A 63 -20.79 3.41 -4.52
C PHE A 63 -21.66 4.64 -4.81
N ASP A 64 -22.96 4.44 -4.86
CA ASP A 64 -23.92 5.54 -4.85
C ASP A 64 -23.78 6.38 -3.57
N LYS A 65 -24.07 7.68 -3.69
CA LYS A 65 -23.91 8.65 -2.58
C LYS A 65 -24.65 8.26 -1.29
N ASN A 66 -25.79 7.58 -1.43
CA ASN A 66 -26.63 7.18 -0.31
C ASN A 66 -26.49 5.69 0.04
N ASP A 67 -25.69 4.94 -0.71
CA ASP A 67 -25.43 3.53 -0.42
C ASP A 67 -24.42 3.44 0.72
N LYS A 68 -24.75 2.74 1.81
CA LYS A 68 -23.85 2.49 2.94
C LYS A 68 -22.97 1.24 2.73
N GLY A 69 -23.22 0.50 1.66
CA GLY A 69 -22.54 -0.75 1.34
C GLY A 69 -23.17 -1.96 2.02
N THR A 70 -22.76 -3.14 1.57
CA THR A 70 -23.17 -4.43 2.13
C THR A 70 -21.93 -5.26 2.46
N TRP A 71 -21.85 -5.77 3.69
CA TRP A 71 -20.82 -6.71 4.08
C TRP A 71 -21.16 -8.12 3.59
N ILE A 72 -20.25 -8.73 2.83
CA ILE A 72 -20.35 -10.13 2.38
C ILE A 72 -19.40 -10.97 3.23
N ILE A 73 -19.95 -11.92 3.99
CA ILE A 73 -19.19 -12.82 4.86
C ILE A 73 -19.38 -14.25 4.36
N ASN A 74 -18.28 -14.95 4.11
CA ASN A 74 -18.29 -16.35 3.69
C ASN A 74 -17.27 -17.14 4.52
N SER A 75 -17.61 -18.38 4.85
CA SER A 75 -16.70 -19.33 5.51
C SER A 75 -17.02 -20.72 4.97
N GLU A 76 -16.00 -21.40 4.48
CA GLU A 76 -16.12 -22.70 3.84
C GLU A 76 -15.17 -23.68 4.53
N MET A 77 -15.62 -24.91 4.73
CA MET A 77 -14.80 -26.01 5.24
C MET A 77 -14.74 -27.05 4.11
N VAL A 78 -13.54 -27.31 3.61
CA VAL A 78 -13.27 -28.16 2.43
C VAL A 78 -12.60 -29.46 2.85
#